data_AF-A0A1H1ZTU3-F1
#
_entry.id   AF-A0A1H1ZTU3-F1
#
_cell.length_a   1.000
_cell.length_b   1.000
_cell.length_c   1.000
_cell.angle_alpha   90.00
_cell.angle_beta   90.00
_cell.angle_gamma   90.00
#
_symmetry.space_group_name_H-M   'P 1'
#
loop_
_entity.id
_entity.type
_entity.pdbx_description
1 polymer ?
#
loop_
_entity_poly.entity_id
_entity_poly.type
_entity_poly.pdbx_seq_one_letter_code
_entity_poly.pdbx_strand_id
1 'polypeptide(L)'
;MSGFALDDPKYLQASDLDGVLRAVLEVASELWVLKDRFAVLEQVMAERGYVTPEDLDRTEPTVDTEARLAAERTAFTARIIGSVAGADPA
;
A
#
# COMPACT_ATOMS: atom_id res chain seq x y z
N MET A 1 -23.44 16.30 -29.86
CA MET A 1 -22.48 16.17 -28.74
C MET A 1 -22.25 14.69 -28.52
N SER A 2 -21.10 14.19 -28.94
CA SER A 2 -20.66 12.79 -28.81
C SER A 2 -19.25 12.83 -28.25
N GLY A 3 -18.92 11.99 -27.27
CA GLY A 3 -17.51 11.81 -26.91
C GLY A 3 -17.18 11.32 -25.51
N PHE A 4 -18.14 11.01 -24.62
CA PHE A 4 -17.83 10.47 -23.28
C PHE A 4 -18.19 9.00 -23.10
N ALA A 5 -18.81 8.35 -24.08
CA ALA A 5 -19.04 6.91 -24.04
C ALA A 5 -17.83 6.21 -24.66
N LEU A 6 -17.07 5.47 -23.84
CA LEU A 6 -16.10 4.49 -24.33
C LEU A 6 -16.85 3.46 -25.17
N ASP A 7 -16.28 3.05 -26.31
CA ASP A 7 -16.90 2.07 -27.22
C ASP A 7 -17.03 0.66 -26.58
N ASP A 8 -16.27 0.38 -25.52
CA ASP A 8 -16.34 -0.85 -24.71
C ASP A 8 -15.99 -0.57 -23.23
N PRO A 9 -16.94 -0.12 -22.41
CA PRO A 9 -16.67 0.16 -21.01
C PRO A 9 -16.64 -1.14 -20.20
N LYS A 10 -15.45 -1.48 -19.66
CA LYS A 10 -15.28 -2.64 -18.77
C LYS A 10 -15.62 -2.25 -17.33
N TYR A 11 -16.75 -2.74 -16.84
CA TYR A 11 -17.18 -2.58 -15.45
C TYR A 11 -16.96 -3.88 -14.67
N LEU A 12 -16.58 -3.73 -13.40
CA LEU A 12 -16.58 -4.82 -12.44
C LEU A 12 -18.01 -5.31 -12.24
N GLN A 13 -18.22 -6.62 -12.28
CA GLN A 13 -19.49 -7.24 -11.93
C GLN A 13 -19.65 -7.25 -10.40
N ALA A 14 -20.88 -7.45 -9.92
CA ALA A 14 -21.16 -7.47 -8.48
C ALA A 14 -20.33 -8.54 -7.73
N SER A 15 -20.09 -9.71 -8.36
CA SER A 15 -19.21 -10.75 -7.81
C SER A 15 -17.75 -10.34 -7.70
N ASP A 16 -17.28 -9.48 -8.62
CA ASP A 16 -15.91 -8.97 -8.60
C ASP A 16 -15.74 -7.95 -7.47
N LEU A 17 -16.80 -7.19 -7.15
CA LEU A 17 -16.80 -6.19 -6.08
C LEU A 17 -16.65 -6.82 -4.70
N ASP A 18 -17.29 -7.96 -4.44
CA ASP A 18 -17.14 -8.69 -3.18
C ASP A 18 -15.70 -9.22 -2.99
N GLY A 19 -15.08 -9.70 -4.08
CA GLY A 19 -13.68 -10.12 -4.08
C GLY A 19 -12.72 -8.97 -3.80
N VAL A 20 -12.93 -7.82 -4.44
CA VAL A 20 -12.17 -6.59 -4.19
C VAL A 20 -12.34 -6.12 -2.75
N LEU A 21 -13.57 -6.09 -2.24
CA LEU A 21 -13.85 -5.68 -0.86
C LEU A 21 -13.11 -6.58 0.14
N ARG A 22 -13.13 -7.90 -0.08
CA ARG A 22 -12.40 -8.85 0.76
C ARG A 22 -10.89 -8.59 0.74
N ALA A 23 -10.32 -8.38 -0.44
CA ALA A 23 -8.89 -8.08 -0.59
C ALA A 23 -8.51 -6.77 0.11
N VAL A 24 -9.33 -5.72 -0.01
CA VAL A 24 -9.11 -4.43 0.68
C VAL A 24 -9.18 -4.60 2.20
N LEU A 25 -10.16 -5.36 2.71
CA LEU A 25 -10.29 -5.63 4.14
C LEU A 25 -9.09 -6.42 4.68
N GLU A 26 -8.59 -7.40 3.93
CA GLU A 26 -7.40 -8.16 4.31
C GLU A 26 -6.16 -7.25 4.39
N VAL A 27 -5.93 -6.42 3.36
CA VAL A 27 -4.81 -5.46 3.36
C VAL A 27 -4.94 -4.46 4.51
N ALA A 28 -6.16 -3.97 4.80
CA ALA A 28 -6.39 -3.06 5.91
C ALA A 28 -6.08 -3.71 7.28
N SER A 29 -6.41 -5.00 7.44
CA SER A 29 -6.07 -5.77 8.63
C SER A 29 -4.56 -5.88 8.81
N GLU A 30 -3.84 -6.29 7.76
CA GLU A 30 -2.37 -6.40 7.79
C GLU A 30 -1.68 -5.05 8.00
N LEU A 31 -2.23 -3.97 7.43
CA LEU A 31 -1.75 -2.62 7.67
C LEU A 31 -1.87 -2.22 9.16
N TRP A 32 -2.95 -2.63 9.82
CA TRP A 32 -3.12 -2.39 11.26
C TRP A 32 -2.09 -3.14 12.09
N VAL A 33 -1.82 -4.41 11.76
CA VAL A 33 -0.76 -5.21 12.40
C VAL A 33 0.61 -4.56 12.21
N LEU A 34 0.89 -4.06 11.01
CA LEU A 34 2.14 -3.36 10.74
C LEU A 34 2.26 -2.07 11.55
N LYS A 35 1.18 -1.27 11.61
CA LYS A 35 1.12 -0.06 12.42
C LYS A 35 1.39 -0.34 13.91
N ASP A 36 0.77 -1.39 14.45
CA ASP A 36 0.99 -1.81 15.85
C ASP A 36 2.46 -2.17 16.11
N ARG A 37 3.06 -2.96 15.20
CA ARG A 37 4.49 -3.29 15.26
C ARG A 37 5.40 -2.07 15.17
N PHE A 38 5.09 -1.09 14.33
CA PHE A 38 5.85 0.15 14.24
C PHE A 38 5.76 0.95 15.55
N ALA A 39 4.57 1.08 16.14
CA ALA A 39 4.41 1.78 17.42
C ALA A 39 5.26 1.13 18.54
N VAL A 40 5.28 -0.21 18.61
CA VAL A 40 6.14 -0.94 19.56
C VAL A 40 7.63 -0.73 19.25
N LEU A 41 8.02 -0.75 17.98
CA LEU A 41 9.41 -0.51 17.57
C LEU A 41 9.87 0.90 17.96
N GLU A 42 9.05 1.92 17.70
CA GLU A 42 9.30 3.31 18.06
C GLU A 42 9.47 3.45 19.58
N GLN A 43 8.58 2.83 20.36
CA GLN A 43 8.69 2.81 21.81
C GLN A 43 10.03 2.18 22.27
N VAL A 44 10.39 1.01 21.74
CA VAL A 44 11.65 0.33 22.10
C VAL A 44 12.88 1.14 21.70
N MET A 45 12.86 1.82 20.55
CA MET A 45 13.97 2.67 20.10
C MET A 45 14.11 3.92 20.97
N ALA A 46 12.99 4.52 21.38
CA ALA A 46 12.96 5.66 22.29
C ALA A 46 13.45 5.29 23.70
N GLU A 47 12.99 4.16 24.26
CA GLU A 47 13.43 3.65 25.57
C GLU A 47 14.95 3.39 25.60
N ARG A 48 15.53 2.98 24.47
CA ARG A 48 16.98 2.75 24.32
C ARG A 48 17.78 4.01 23.97
N GLY A 49 17.10 5.14 23.74
CA GLY A 49 17.73 6.43 23.42
C GLY A 49 18.31 6.52 22.01
N TYR A 50 17.84 5.70 21.06
CA TYR A 50 18.32 5.73 19.68
C TYR A 50 17.62 6.79 18.81
N VAL A 51 16.31 6.93 19.00
CA VAL A 51 15.44 7.79 18.18
C VAL A 51 14.33 8.33 19.07
N THR A 52 14.00 9.61 18.96
CA THR A 52 12.81 10.20 19.59
C THR A 52 11.62 10.18 18.61
N PRO A 53 10.37 10.23 19.11
CA PRO A 53 9.21 10.40 18.22
C PRO A 53 9.36 11.61 17.29
N GLU A 54 9.97 12.68 17.79
CA GLU A 54 10.15 13.93 17.06
C GLU A 54 11.21 13.83 15.95
N ASP A 55 12.18 12.91 16.07
CA ASP A 55 13.11 12.60 14.99
C ASP A 55 12.38 11.97 13.80
N LEU A 56 11.36 11.15 14.04
CA LEU A 56 10.57 10.51 12.97
C LEU A 56 9.68 11.53 12.23
N ASP A 57 9.10 12.46 12.96
CA ASP A 57 8.25 13.51 12.38
C ASP A 57 9.03 14.52 11.54
N ARG A 58 10.31 14.74 11.87
CA ARG A 58 11.14 15.78 11.25
C ARG A 58 12.13 15.24 10.21
N THR A 59 12.38 13.93 10.20
CA THR A 59 13.32 13.31 9.26
C THR A 59 12.62 13.10 7.93
N GLU A 60 13.06 13.85 6.92
CA GLU A 60 12.71 13.56 5.53
C GLU A 60 13.59 12.44 4.99
N PRO A 61 13.06 11.54 4.14
CA PRO A 61 13.89 10.54 3.50
C PRO A 61 14.93 11.21 2.59
N THR A 62 16.14 10.67 2.55
CA THR A 62 17.15 11.12 1.58
C THR A 62 16.69 10.80 0.15
N VAL A 63 17.26 11.48 -0.86
CA VAL A 63 16.97 11.21 -2.28
C VAL A 63 17.10 9.72 -2.61
N ASP A 64 18.15 9.06 -2.12
CA ASP A 64 18.36 7.62 -2.31
C ASP A 64 17.26 6.78 -1.64
N THR A 65 16.84 7.19 -0.44
CA THR A 65 15.77 6.52 0.30
C THR A 65 14.43 6.70 -0.40
N GLU A 66 14.10 7.90 -0.88
CA GLU A 66 12.89 8.18 -1.64
C GLU A 66 12.83 7.35 -2.93
N ALA A 67 13.94 7.31 -3.69
CA ALA A 67 14.03 6.55 -4.93
C ALA A 67 13.79 5.05 -4.68
N ARG A 68 14.41 4.50 -3.63
CA ARG A 68 14.19 3.11 -3.21
C ARG A 68 12.73 2.86 -2.83
N LEU A 69 12.14 3.71 -1.99
CA LEU A 69 10.75 3.58 -1.55
C LEU A 69 9.76 3.71 -2.72
N ALA A 70 10.04 4.56 -3.70
CA ALA A 70 9.22 4.70 -4.89
C ALA A 70 9.25 3.44 -5.77
N ALA A 71 10.42 2.82 -5.92
CA ALA A 71 10.56 1.55 -6.65
C ALA A 71 9.83 0.41 -5.93
N GLU A 72 9.99 0.32 -4.60
CA GLU A 72 9.30 -0.68 -3.77
C GLU A 72 7.78 -0.51 -3.83
N ARG A 73 7.27 0.73 -3.71
CA ARG A 73 5.84 1.04 -3.84
C ARG A 73 5.31 0.63 -5.20
N THR A 74 6.05 0.90 -6.27
CA THR A 74 5.64 0.53 -7.63
C THR A 74 5.50 -0.99 -7.77
N ALA A 75 6.50 -1.75 -7.30
CA ALA A 75 6.45 -3.22 -7.31
C ALA A 75 5.33 -3.78 -6.43
N PHE A 76 5.09 -3.19 -5.25
CA PHE A 76 4.01 -3.59 -4.36
C PHE A 76 2.62 -3.37 -4.98
N THR A 77 2.35 -2.17 -5.50
CA THR A 77 1.08 -1.85 -6.16
C THR A 77 0.86 -2.73 -7.38
N ALA A 78 1.89 -3.00 -8.19
CA ALA A 78 1.78 -3.92 -9.31
C ALA A 78 1.36 -5.34 -8.89
N ARG A 79 1.93 -5.86 -7.79
CA ARG A 79 1.53 -7.17 -7.24
C ARG A 79 0.09 -7.20 -6.77
N ILE A 80 -0.37 -6.15 -6.07
CA ILE A 80 -1.77 -6.04 -5.62
C ILE A 80 -2.73 -5.99 -6.81
N ILE A 81 -2.42 -5.16 -7.82
CA ILE A 81 -3.29 -5.05 -9.00
C ILE A 81 -3.30 -6.38 -9.78
N GLY A 82 -2.14 -7.03 -9.92
CA GLY A 82 -2.02 -8.33 -10.58
C GLY A 82 -2.82 -9.44 -9.88
N SER A 83 -2.80 -9.48 -8.53
CA SER A 83 -3.55 -10.48 -7.77
C SER A 83 -5.07 -10.32 -7.88
N VAL A 84 -5.55 -9.10 -8.09
CA VAL A 84 -6.98 -8.81 -8.31
C VAL A 84 -7.40 -9.04 -9.77
N ALA A 85 -6.51 -8.80 -10.75
CA ALA A 85 -6.80 -8.94 -12.17
C ALA A 85 -6.84 -10.39 -12.69
N GLY A 86 -6.49 -11.38 -11.86
CA GLY A 86 -6.46 -12.79 -12.26
C GLY A 86 -5.34 -13.15 -13.25
N ALA A 87 -4.30 -12.30 -13.37
CA ALA A 87 -3.14 -12.59 -14.18
C ALA A 87 -2.14 -13.41 -13.36
N ASP A 88 -2.11 -14.72 -13.59
CA ASP A 88 -0.99 -15.56 -13.20
C ASP A 88 0.29 -14.97 -13.85
N PRO A 89 1.37 -14.69 -13.09
CA PRO A 89 2.62 -14.27 -13.70
C PRO A 89 3.16 -15.42 -14.55
N ALA A 90 3.32 -15.17 -15.85
CA ALA A 90 3.99 -16.07 -16.79
C ALA A 90 5.48 -16.26 -16.47
#